data_AF-A0A0G1U165-F1
#
_entry.id   AF-A0A0G1U165-F1
#
_cell.length_a   1.000
_cell.length_b   1.000
_cell.length_c   1.000
_cell.angle_alpha   90.00
_cell.angle_beta   90.00
_cell.angle_gamma   90.00
#
_symmetry.space_group_name_H-M   'P 1'
#
loop_
_entity.id
_entity.type
_entity.pdbx_description
1 polymer ?
#
loop_
_entity_poly.entity_id
_entity_poly.type
_entity_poly.pdbx_seq_one_letter_code
_entity_poly.pdbx_strand_id
1 'polypeptide(L)'
;MKNEDGASFLYGVAKRARKYYLGLATITQDVADFMSSPYGKPLVTNSSIQMLLKQSPATIDILVKTFNLTEEEKFLLLESEVGEGIFFAGLKHVAIKIIASYTEDQVITSDPAQLLLIKKAKEAFMKQHV
;
A
#
# COMPACT_ATOMS: atom_id res chain seq x y z
N MET A 1 6.26 13.66 -5.88
CA MET A 1 5.13 14.07 -6.75
C MET A 1 5.68 14.92 -7.91
N LYS A 2 5.66 14.40 -9.15
CA LYS A 2 6.42 14.99 -10.28
C LYS A 2 5.77 16.20 -10.97
N ASN A 3 4.46 16.38 -10.83
CA ASN A 3 3.71 17.48 -11.44
C ASN A 3 2.90 18.20 -10.35
N GLU A 4 3.07 19.52 -10.24
CA GLU A 4 2.43 20.36 -9.23
C GLU A 4 0.91 20.41 -9.39
N ASP A 5 0.39 20.42 -10.63
CA ASP A 5 -1.04 20.52 -10.88
C ASP A 5 -1.78 19.26 -10.40
N GLY A 6 -1.23 18.08 -10.70
CA GLY A 6 -1.76 16.81 -10.22
C GLY A 6 -1.68 16.68 -8.70
N ALA A 7 -0.61 17.22 -8.10
CA ALA A 7 -0.42 17.22 -6.66
C ALA A 7 -1.42 18.13 -5.94
N SER A 8 -1.64 19.32 -6.47
CA SER A 8 -2.65 20.28 -5.99
C SER A 8 -4.07 19.71 -6.10
N PHE A 9 -4.37 19.00 -7.19
CA PHE A 9 -5.64 18.31 -7.38
C PHE A 9 -5.87 17.24 -6.28
N LEU A 10 -4.93 16.31 -6.10
CA LEU A 10 -5.03 15.26 -5.07
C LEU A 10 -5.17 15.84 -3.67
N TYR A 11 -4.41 16.90 -3.36
CA TYR A 11 -4.53 17.63 -2.10
C TYR A 11 -5.93 18.22 -1.90
N GLY A 12 -6.51 18.83 -2.95
CA GLY A 12 -7.87 19.35 -2.92
C GLY A 12 -8.92 18.27 -2.70
N VAL A 13 -8.74 17.10 -3.32
CA VAL A 13 -9.61 15.93 -3.11
C VAL A 13 -9.48 15.44 -1.67
N ALA A 14 -8.28 15.21 -1.16
CA ALA A 14 -8.04 14.69 0.18
C ALA A 14 -8.74 15.50 1.28
N LYS A 15 -8.76 16.83 1.15
CA LYS A 15 -9.40 17.73 2.13
C LYS A 15 -10.92 17.77 2.04
N ARG A 16 -11.52 17.39 0.91
CA ARG A 16 -12.96 17.53 0.66
C ARG A 16 -13.69 16.21 0.48
N ALA A 17 -12.99 15.12 0.20
CA ALA A 17 -13.56 13.82 -0.17
C ALA A 17 -14.66 13.36 0.82
N ARG A 18 -14.41 13.54 2.12
CA ARG A 18 -15.37 13.22 3.19
C ARG A 18 -16.73 13.94 3.04
N LYS A 19 -16.74 15.20 2.61
CA LYS A 19 -17.99 15.98 2.42
C LYS A 19 -18.86 15.39 1.32
N TYR A 20 -18.25 14.73 0.34
CA TYR A 20 -18.90 14.18 -0.84
C TYR A 20 -19.04 12.66 -0.79
N TYR A 21 -18.86 12.05 0.39
CA TYR A 21 -18.87 10.58 0.56
C TYR A 21 -17.90 9.85 -0.38
N LEU A 22 -16.81 10.52 -0.74
CA LEU A 22 -15.74 9.97 -1.57
C LEU A 22 -14.63 9.41 -0.68
N GLY A 23 -14.21 8.17 -0.96
CA GLY A 23 -13.00 7.58 -0.40
C GLY A 23 -11.78 7.91 -1.26
N LEU A 24 -10.67 8.25 -0.62
CA LEU A 24 -9.37 8.39 -1.29
C LEU A 24 -8.41 7.37 -0.69
N ALA A 25 -7.97 6.41 -1.50
CA ALA A 25 -6.92 5.46 -1.15
C ALA A 25 -5.66 5.83 -1.92
N THR A 26 -4.56 6.07 -1.19
CA THR A 26 -3.26 6.38 -1.78
C THR A 26 -2.29 5.25 -1.45
N ILE A 27 -1.62 4.73 -2.47
CA ILE A 27 -0.66 3.63 -2.35
C ILE A 27 0.67 4.13 -2.94
N THR A 28 1.74 4.03 -2.17
CA THR A 28 3.09 4.41 -2.60
C THR A 28 4.11 3.42 -2.07
N GLN A 29 5.15 3.16 -2.87
CA GLN A 29 6.34 2.41 -2.44
C GLN A 29 7.40 3.33 -1.83
N ASP A 30 7.37 4.62 -2.18
CA ASP A 30 8.27 5.62 -1.65
C ASP A 30 7.49 6.63 -0.81
N VAL A 31 7.60 6.48 0.50
CA VAL A 31 6.98 7.39 1.47
C VAL A 31 7.82 8.65 1.64
N ALA A 32 9.14 8.58 1.46
CA ALA A 32 10.01 9.75 1.60
C ALA A 32 9.68 10.82 0.56
N ASP A 33 9.41 10.42 -0.67
CA ASP A 33 8.95 11.30 -1.76
C ASP A 33 7.60 11.96 -1.49
N PHE A 34 6.75 11.32 -0.70
CA PHE A 34 5.49 11.89 -0.25
C PHE A 34 5.72 12.93 0.86
N MET A 35 6.59 12.61 1.81
CA MET A 35 6.87 13.46 2.96
C MET A 35 7.70 14.70 2.61
N SER A 36 8.50 14.64 1.56
CA SER A 36 9.25 15.79 1.03
C SER A 36 8.36 16.81 0.31
N SER A 37 7.15 16.41 -0.10
CA SER A 37 6.22 17.28 -0.81
C SER A 37 5.23 18.00 0.13
N PRO A 38 4.97 19.31 -0.06
CA PRO A 38 3.95 20.03 0.72
C PRO A 38 2.54 19.45 0.53
N TYR A 39 2.29 18.75 -0.58
CA TYR A 39 0.99 18.14 -0.90
C TYR A 39 0.84 16.72 -0.33
N GLY A 40 1.94 16.03 -0.02
CA GLY A 40 1.91 14.64 0.45
C GLY A 40 1.58 14.51 1.93
N LYS A 41 2.09 15.40 2.78
CA LYS A 41 1.81 15.39 4.23
C LYS A 41 0.30 15.40 4.56
N PRO A 42 -0.54 16.23 3.92
CA PRO A 42 -2.00 16.20 4.10
C PRO A 42 -2.68 14.89 3.69
N LEU A 43 -2.13 14.14 2.72
CA LEU A 43 -2.68 12.83 2.33
C LEU A 43 -2.52 11.83 3.47
N VAL A 44 -1.39 11.87 4.16
CA VAL A 44 -1.14 11.01 5.33
C VAL A 44 -1.99 11.46 6.52
N THR A 45 -1.95 12.75 6.89
CA THR A 45 -2.59 13.23 8.13
C THR A 45 -4.12 13.22 8.09
N ASN A 46 -4.75 13.28 6.90
CA ASN A 46 -6.21 13.23 6.77
C ASN A 46 -6.74 11.81 6.50
N SER A 47 -5.86 10.82 6.40
CA SER A 47 -6.26 9.42 6.26
C SER A 47 -6.64 8.86 7.62
N SER A 48 -7.91 8.43 7.76
CA SER A 48 -8.42 7.81 8.99
C SER A 48 -7.90 6.39 9.22
N ILE A 49 -7.46 5.74 8.14
CA ILE A 49 -6.89 4.40 8.11
C ILE A 49 -5.57 4.50 7.36
N GLN A 50 -4.54 3.88 7.92
CA GLN A 50 -3.23 3.78 7.29
C GLN A 50 -2.75 2.33 7.41
N MET A 51 -1.91 1.92 6.46
CA MET A 51 -1.36 0.56 6.43
C MET A 51 0.08 0.65 5.98
N LEU A 52 0.99 0.19 6.83
CA LEU A 52 2.41 0.11 6.54
C LEU A 52 2.78 -1.36 6.43
N LEU A 53 3.16 -1.80 5.23
CA LEU A 53 3.72 -3.12 5.01
C LEU A 53 5.23 -3.10 5.21
N LYS A 54 5.90 -4.24 5.02
CA LYS A 54 7.37 -4.37 5.04
C LYS A 54 8.09 -3.15 4.44
N GLN A 55 9.02 -2.58 5.20
CA GLN A 55 9.80 -1.40 4.80
C GLN A 55 11.28 -1.72 4.64
N SER A 56 11.98 -0.90 3.86
CA SER A 56 13.44 -1.00 3.75
C SER A 56 14.13 -0.28 4.93
N PRO A 57 15.31 -0.74 5.39
CA PRO A 57 16.09 -0.03 6.40
C PRO A 57 16.44 1.41 6.03
N ALA A 58 16.51 1.73 4.73
CA ALA A 58 16.87 3.07 4.27
C ALA A 58 15.75 4.11 4.50
N THR A 59 14.49 3.66 4.53
CA THR A 59 13.32 4.56 4.64
C THR A 59 12.73 4.57 6.04
N ILE A 60 12.98 3.53 6.85
CA ILE A 60 12.28 3.27 8.11
C ILE A 60 12.33 4.44 9.10
N ASP A 61 13.45 5.15 9.22
CA ASP A 61 13.57 6.25 10.19
C ASP A 61 12.66 7.45 9.85
N ILE A 62 12.35 7.65 8.56
CA ILE A 62 11.38 8.65 8.13
C ILE A 62 9.97 8.22 8.53
N LEU A 63 9.64 6.94 8.38
CA LEU A 63 8.34 6.40 8.80
C LEU A 63 8.15 6.47 10.30
N VAL A 64 9.16 6.10 11.09
CA VAL A 64 9.11 6.18 12.57
C VAL A 64 8.76 7.59 13.02
N LYS A 65 9.41 8.60 12.46
CA LYS A 65 9.12 10.02 12.77
C LYS A 65 7.75 10.47 12.26
N THR A 66 7.33 9.99 11.09
CA THR A 66 6.10 10.43 10.42
C THR A 66 4.85 9.87 11.08
N PHE A 67 4.90 8.59 11.43
CA PHE A 67 3.77 7.82 11.99
C PHE A 67 3.89 7.64 13.50
N ASN A 68 4.92 8.21 14.12
CA ASN A 68 5.19 8.16 15.56
C ASN A 68 5.25 6.70 16.07
N LEU A 69 5.98 5.87 15.33
CA LEU A 69 6.11 4.44 15.62
C LEU A 69 7.00 4.20 16.83
N THR A 70 6.73 3.13 17.57
CA THR A 70 7.65 2.64 18.60
C THR A 70 8.83 1.90 17.98
N GLU A 71 9.88 1.65 18.77
CA GLU A 71 11.01 0.83 18.29
C GLU A 71 10.55 -0.61 18.00
N GLU A 72 9.62 -1.16 18.76
CA GLU A 72 9.06 -2.50 18.50
C GLU A 72 8.32 -2.55 17.16
N GLU A 73 7.55 -1.51 16.84
CA GLU A 73 6.84 -1.38 15.56
C GLU A 73 7.81 -1.21 14.39
N LYS A 74 8.91 -0.48 14.61
CA LYS A 74 10.01 -0.37 13.65
C LYS A 74 10.61 -1.75 13.34
N PHE A 75 10.96 -2.54 14.36
CA PHE A 75 11.50 -3.88 14.18
C PHE A 75 10.50 -4.79 13.47
N LEU A 76 9.23 -4.74 13.85
CA LEU A 76 8.17 -5.51 13.20
C LEU A 76 8.13 -5.23 11.68
N LEU A 77 8.19 -3.97 11.25
CA LEU A 77 8.15 -3.61 9.83
C LEU A 77 9.41 -4.02 9.05
N LEU A 78 10.57 -4.10 9.72
CA LEU A 78 11.82 -4.54 9.10
C LEU A 78 11.86 -6.06 8.92
N GLU A 79 11.32 -6.79 9.89
CA GLU A 79 11.30 -8.26 9.91
C GLU A 79 10.09 -8.87 9.19
N SER A 80 9.04 -8.07 8.92
CA SER A 80 7.82 -8.51 8.24
C SER A 80 8.08 -9.21 6.92
N GLU A 81 7.27 -10.24 6.63
CA GLU A 81 7.22 -10.88 5.32
C GLU A 81 6.32 -10.11 4.33
N VAL A 82 6.26 -10.58 3.08
CA VAL A 82 5.33 -10.02 2.09
C VAL A 82 3.89 -10.25 2.57
N GLY A 83 3.10 -9.17 2.63
CA GLY A 83 1.72 -9.21 3.13
C GLY A 83 1.58 -8.99 4.63
N GLU A 84 2.69 -8.83 5.36
CA GLU A 84 2.69 -8.49 6.79
C GLU A 84 3.01 -7.01 7.02
N GLY A 85 2.49 -6.47 8.11
CA GLY A 85 2.73 -5.08 8.49
C GLY A 85 1.87 -4.59 9.64
N ILE A 86 1.75 -3.26 9.74
CA ILE A 86 1.00 -2.56 10.79
C ILE A 86 -0.18 -1.83 10.17
N PHE A 87 -1.34 -1.99 10.80
CA PHE A 87 -2.58 -1.31 10.48
C PHE A 87 -2.92 -0.27 11.54
N PHE A 88 -3.23 0.94 11.09
CA PHE A 88 -3.54 2.09 11.93
C PHE A 88 -5.03 2.41 11.79
N ALA A 89 -5.73 2.41 12.92
CA ALA A 89 -7.11 2.87 13.02
C ALA A 89 -7.21 3.94 14.11
N GLY A 90 -7.05 5.20 13.70
CA GLY A 90 -6.88 6.30 14.64
C GLY A 90 -5.61 6.13 15.48
N LEU A 91 -5.76 5.94 16.78
CA LEU A 91 -4.64 5.78 17.72
C LEU A 91 -4.25 4.31 17.96
N LYS A 92 -4.97 3.35 17.36
CA LYS A 92 -4.70 1.93 17.54
C LYS A 92 -3.79 1.43 16.43
N HIS A 93 -2.70 0.78 16.81
CA HIS A 93 -1.77 0.12 15.91
C HIS A 93 -1.89 -1.39 16.13
N VAL A 94 -2.06 -2.15 15.06
CA VAL A 94 -2.26 -3.60 15.13
C VAL A 94 -1.43 -4.27 14.05
N ALA A 95 -0.71 -5.33 14.41
CA ALA A 95 -0.02 -6.17 13.44
C ALA A 95 -1.05 -6.95 12.60
N ILE A 96 -0.88 -6.95 11.28
CA ILE A 96 -1.78 -7.62 10.34
C ILE A 96 -1.01 -8.50 9.36
N LYS A 97 -1.67 -9.56 8.90
CA LYS A 97 -1.22 -10.41 7.79
C LYS A 97 -2.35 -10.50 6.77
N ILE A 98 -2.06 -10.06 5.55
CA ILE A 98 -3.01 -10.02 4.44
C ILE A 98 -2.79 -11.29 3.62
N ILE A 99 -3.84 -12.08 3.45
CA ILE A 99 -3.81 -13.33 2.72
C ILE A 99 -4.90 -13.26 1.65
N ALA A 100 -4.51 -13.47 0.39
CA ALA A 100 -5.47 -13.58 -0.70
C ALA A 100 -6.09 -14.98 -0.71
N SER A 101 -7.39 -15.05 -0.99
CA SER A 101 -8.01 -16.33 -1.32
C SER A 101 -7.44 -16.88 -2.63
N TYR A 102 -7.57 -18.19 -2.84
CA TYR A 102 -7.14 -18.83 -4.08
C TYR A 102 -7.73 -18.18 -5.33
N THR A 103 -9.00 -17.78 -5.27
CA THR A 103 -9.69 -17.10 -6.38
C THR A 103 -9.17 -15.70 -6.63
N GLU A 104 -8.81 -14.96 -5.59
CA GLU A 104 -8.24 -13.62 -5.73
C GLU A 104 -6.82 -13.69 -6.28
N ASP A 105 -6.00 -14.62 -5.78
CA ASP A 105 -4.61 -14.81 -6.20
C ASP A 105 -4.48 -15.05 -7.71
N GLN A 106 -5.37 -15.86 -8.30
CA GLN A 106 -5.40 -16.08 -9.75
C GLN A 106 -5.67 -14.82 -10.58
N VAL A 107 -6.39 -13.85 -10.00
CA VAL A 107 -6.78 -12.61 -10.69
C VAL A 107 -5.72 -11.53 -10.49
N ILE A 108 -5.16 -11.42 -9.29
CA ILE A 108 -4.27 -10.32 -8.91
C ILE A 108 -2.79 -10.64 -9.08
N THR A 109 -2.42 -11.90 -9.31
CA THR A 109 -1.01 -12.29 -9.40
C THR A 109 -0.28 -11.50 -10.49
N SER A 110 0.85 -10.94 -10.09
CA SER A 110 1.82 -10.29 -10.97
C SER A 110 3.11 -11.08 -11.08
N ASP A 111 3.21 -12.26 -10.45
CA ASP A 111 4.38 -13.12 -10.53
C ASP A 111 4.52 -13.68 -11.95
N PRO A 112 5.60 -13.35 -12.68
CA PRO A 112 5.84 -13.87 -14.03
C PRO A 112 5.82 -15.39 -14.12
N ALA A 113 6.30 -16.11 -13.08
CA ALA A 113 6.32 -17.56 -13.08
C ALA A 113 4.90 -18.15 -13.01
N GLN A 114 4.06 -17.64 -12.10
CA GLN A 114 2.65 -18.03 -12.00
C GLN A 114 1.87 -17.69 -13.27
N LEU A 115 2.08 -16.50 -13.85
CA LEU A 115 1.42 -16.08 -15.09
C LEU A 115 1.74 -17.02 -16.28
N LEU A 116 2.99 -17.47 -16.39
CA LEU A 116 3.40 -18.44 -17.41
C LEU A 116 2.72 -19.80 -17.21
N LEU A 117 2.60 -20.26 -15.98
CA LEU A 117 1.90 -21.52 -15.66
C LEU A 117 0.41 -21.42 -16.01
N ILE A 118 -0.25 -20.33 -15.63
CA ILE A 118 -1.66 -20.07 -15.97
C ILE A 118 -1.86 -20.04 -17.49
N LYS A 119 -0.94 -19.40 -18.23
CA LYS A 119 -1.01 -19.36 -19.70
C LYS A 119 -0.88 -20.75 -20.32
N LYS A 120 0.10 -21.56 -19.88
CA LYS A 120 0.27 -22.94 -20.35
C LYS A 120 -0.95 -23.81 -20.04
N ALA A 121 -1.53 -23.67 -18.84
CA ALA A 121 -2.73 -24.40 -18.44
C ALA A 121 -3.94 -24.04 -19.33
N LYS A 122 -4.12 -22.75 -19.65
CA LYS A 122 -5.17 -22.29 -20.58
C LYS A 122 -4.99 -22.84 -21.99
N GLU A 123 -3.76 -22.83 -22.52
CA GLU A 123 -3.45 -23.38 -23.85
C GLU A 123 -3.69 -24.89 -23.92
N ALA A 124 -3.34 -25.64 -22.87
CA ALA A 124 -3.60 -27.07 -22.78
C ALA A 124 -5.10 -27.38 -22.73
N PHE A 125 -5.86 -26.65 -21.91
CA PHE A 125 -7.31 -26.81 -21.80
C PHE A 125 -8.02 -26.56 -23.14
N MET A 126 -7.63 -25.50 -23.87
CA MET A 126 -8.18 -25.19 -25.19
C MET A 126 -7.87 -26.28 -26.22
N LYS A 127 -6.65 -26.83 -26.23
CA LYS A 127 -6.27 -27.91 -27.14
C LYS A 127 -7.00 -29.24 -26.87
N GLN A 128 -7.54 -29.42 -25.67
CA GLN A 128 -8.23 -30.64 -25.26
C GLN A 128 -9.74 -30.60 -25.53
N HIS A 129 -10.29 -29.40 -25.78
CA HIS A 129 -11.72 -29.14 -25.99
C HIS A 129 -12.01 -28.52 -27.38
N VAL A 130 -11.07 -28.66 -28.31
CA VAL A 130 -11.19 -28.38 -29.76
C VAL A 130 -10.86 -29.66 -30.50
#